data_AF-A0A355T9U2-F1
#
_entry.id   AF-A0A355T9U2-F1
#
_cell.length_a   1.000
_cell.length_b   1.000
_cell.length_c   1.000
_cell.angle_alpha   90.00
_cell.angle_beta   90.00
_cell.angle_gamma   90.00
#
_symmetry.space_group_name_H-M   'P 1'
#
loop_
_entity.id
_entity.type
_entity.pdbx_description
1 polymer ?
#
loop_
_entity_poly.entity_id
_entity_poly.type
_entity_poly.pdbx_seq_one_letter_code
_entity_poly.pdbx_strand_id
1 'polypeptide(L)'
;PANLHKWPPVEAGKRYVAAIGGADAVLEKAKASFDEGDYRWVAELVNHLVFAEPGNDGARQLQADAFEQLGYQAESGPWRAFYLTAAQELRNPMPASDFPRPAGADTVRGLPSNELLDSMSVRLNGPNAGEKEFTFNLTVSDTGETYLVTVTNAVLHHEPGKKAAGADANIQIERLALAQLALGEKTVEEAMADGARITGRPEALTELLGLLDVFDFWFNIVEP
;
A
#
# COMPACT_ATOMS: atom_id res chain seq x y z
N PRO A 1 -5.45 -28.98 0.82
CA PRO A 1 -6.14 -28.34 -0.33
C PRO A 1 -7.25 -27.33 0.07
N ALA A 2 -7.97 -27.52 1.19
CA ALA A 2 -9.08 -26.63 1.61
C ALA A 2 -8.69 -25.15 1.85
N ASN A 3 -7.41 -24.86 2.14
CA ASN A 3 -6.93 -23.50 2.37
C ASN A 3 -6.21 -22.89 1.14
N LEU A 4 -6.23 -23.55 -0.03
CA LEU A 4 -5.44 -23.13 -1.20
C LEU A 4 -6.03 -21.91 -1.93
N HIS A 5 -7.36 -21.83 -2.03
CA HIS A 5 -8.06 -20.78 -2.76
C HIS A 5 -9.30 -20.35 -1.95
N LYS A 6 -9.06 -19.77 -0.77
CA LYS A 6 -10.13 -19.24 0.08
C LYS A 6 -10.73 -17.98 -0.54
N TRP A 7 -11.99 -17.74 -0.23
CA TRP A 7 -12.61 -16.43 -0.46
C TRP A 7 -11.83 -15.33 0.28
N PRO A 8 -11.71 -14.13 -0.31
CA PRO A 8 -11.23 -12.95 0.41
C PRO A 8 -12.08 -12.65 1.67
N PRO A 9 -11.53 -11.97 2.68
CA PRO A 9 -12.18 -11.79 3.99
C PRO A 9 -13.62 -11.28 3.96
N VAL A 10 -13.93 -10.28 3.12
CA VAL A 10 -15.30 -9.73 2.95
C VAL A 10 -16.27 -10.80 2.45
N GLU A 11 -15.88 -11.54 1.42
CA GLU A 11 -16.72 -12.57 0.80
C GLU A 11 -16.87 -13.81 1.68
N ALA A 12 -15.81 -14.17 2.42
CA ALA A 12 -15.87 -15.21 3.43
C ALA A 12 -16.79 -14.79 4.59
N GLY A 13 -16.66 -13.55 5.09
CA GLY A 13 -17.45 -13.00 6.18
C GLY A 13 -18.95 -13.10 5.91
N LYS A 14 -19.41 -12.61 4.76
CA LYS A 14 -20.83 -12.70 4.34
C LYS A 14 -21.37 -14.13 4.38
N ARG A 15 -20.57 -15.11 3.96
CA ARG A 15 -20.95 -16.53 3.92
C ARG A 15 -20.99 -17.15 5.30
N TYR A 16 -20.03 -16.84 6.17
CA TYR A 16 -20.06 -17.30 7.56
C TYR A 16 -21.26 -16.74 8.32
N VAL A 17 -21.50 -15.44 8.22
CA VAL A 17 -22.67 -14.79 8.84
C VAL A 17 -23.98 -15.45 8.37
N ALA A 18 -24.13 -15.67 7.06
CA ALA A 18 -25.32 -16.36 6.53
C ALA A 18 -25.45 -17.81 7.03
N ALA A 19 -24.35 -18.56 7.11
CA ALA A 19 -24.35 -19.94 7.58
C ALA A 19 -24.68 -20.08 9.08
N ILE A 20 -24.36 -19.07 9.89
CA ILE A 20 -24.59 -19.06 11.35
C ILE A 20 -26.02 -18.62 11.68
N GLY A 21 -26.68 -17.87 10.79
CA GLY A 21 -28.07 -17.42 10.95
C GLY A 21 -28.25 -15.90 10.95
N GLY A 22 -27.29 -15.13 10.43
CA GLY A 22 -27.34 -13.66 10.36
C GLY A 22 -26.58 -12.97 11.49
N ALA A 23 -26.50 -11.64 11.40
CA ALA A 23 -25.71 -10.80 12.32
C ALA A 23 -26.11 -10.99 13.79
N ASP A 24 -27.41 -10.96 14.10
CA ASP A 24 -27.92 -11.11 15.47
C ASP A 24 -27.51 -12.46 16.08
N ALA A 25 -27.60 -13.55 15.32
CA ALA A 25 -27.21 -14.87 15.77
C ALA A 25 -25.69 -14.99 16.01
N VAL A 26 -24.88 -14.30 15.19
CA VAL A 26 -23.43 -14.21 15.40
C VAL A 26 -23.12 -13.47 16.70
N LEU A 27 -23.74 -12.30 16.92
CA LEU A 27 -23.54 -11.50 18.13
C LEU A 27 -23.99 -12.22 19.40
N GLU A 28 -25.14 -12.90 19.36
CA GLU A 28 -25.64 -13.69 20.49
C GLU A 28 -24.63 -14.78 20.90
N LYS A 29 -24.17 -15.57 19.91
CA LYS A 29 -23.20 -16.65 20.15
C LYS A 29 -21.85 -16.11 20.61
N ALA A 30 -21.38 -15.05 19.98
CA ALA A 30 -20.12 -14.41 20.33
C ALA A 30 -20.16 -13.83 21.74
N LYS A 31 -21.27 -13.22 22.16
CA LYS A 31 -21.43 -12.71 23.52
C LYS A 31 -21.39 -13.82 24.56
N ALA A 32 -22.05 -14.96 24.29
CA ALA A 32 -21.95 -16.12 25.17
C ALA A 32 -20.49 -16.60 25.34
N SER A 33 -19.74 -16.71 24.24
CA SER A 33 -18.32 -17.06 24.29
C SER A 33 -17.45 -16.00 24.96
N PHE A 34 -17.81 -14.72 24.85
CA PHE A 34 -17.15 -13.62 25.54
C PHE A 34 -17.34 -13.75 27.06
N ASP A 35 -18.56 -14.01 27.52
CA ASP A 35 -18.88 -14.19 28.94
C ASP A 35 -18.18 -15.42 29.56
N GLU A 36 -17.86 -16.43 28.73
CA GLU A 36 -17.04 -17.59 29.10
C GLU A 36 -15.52 -17.31 29.08
N GLY A 37 -15.10 -16.15 28.59
CA GLY A 37 -13.70 -15.74 28.49
C GLY A 37 -12.96 -16.28 27.26
N ASP A 38 -13.64 -16.86 26.27
CA ASP A 38 -13.03 -17.35 25.02
C ASP A 38 -12.85 -16.21 24.00
N TYR A 39 -12.06 -15.20 24.39
CA TYR A 39 -11.86 -13.99 23.59
C TYR A 39 -11.20 -14.27 22.23
N ARG A 40 -10.42 -15.36 22.12
CA ARG A 40 -9.78 -15.76 20.86
C ARG A 40 -10.84 -16.20 19.84
N TRP A 41 -11.81 -17.00 20.28
CA TRP A 41 -12.92 -17.40 19.43
C TRP A 41 -13.84 -16.23 19.09
N VAL A 42 -14.14 -15.36 20.06
CA VAL A 42 -14.94 -14.14 19.81
C VAL A 42 -14.28 -13.29 18.72
N ALA A 43 -12.98 -13.05 18.84
CA ALA A 43 -12.23 -12.25 17.86
C ALA A 43 -12.23 -12.87 16.46
N GLU A 44 -12.22 -14.20 16.32
CA GLU A 44 -12.30 -14.86 15.01
C GLU A 44 -13.72 -14.77 14.43
N LEU A 45 -14.73 -15.11 15.25
CA LEU A 45 -16.13 -15.16 14.85
C LEU A 45 -16.68 -13.79 14.48
N VAL A 46 -16.48 -12.78 15.33
CA VAL A 46 -17.04 -11.44 15.14
C VAL A 46 -16.30 -10.68 14.03
N ASN A 47 -15.02 -11.00 13.76
CA ASN A 47 -14.30 -10.45 12.60
C ASN A 47 -15.01 -10.78 11.28
N HIS A 48 -15.62 -11.96 11.14
CA HIS A 48 -16.43 -12.27 9.95
C HIS A 48 -17.63 -11.34 9.80
N LEU A 49 -18.26 -10.92 10.90
CA LEU A 49 -19.36 -9.98 10.88
C LEU A 49 -18.88 -8.55 10.59
N VAL A 50 -17.79 -8.09 11.20
CA VAL A 50 -17.20 -6.76 10.90
C VAL A 50 -16.85 -6.64 9.41
N PHE A 51 -16.23 -7.66 8.81
CA PHE A 51 -15.89 -7.64 7.38
C PHE A 51 -17.10 -7.80 6.45
N ALA A 52 -18.21 -8.38 6.93
CA ALA A 52 -19.45 -8.49 6.17
C ALA A 52 -20.28 -7.19 6.24
N GLU A 53 -20.30 -6.56 7.40
CA GLU A 53 -21.13 -5.41 7.76
C GLU A 53 -20.30 -4.37 8.54
N PRO A 54 -19.41 -3.60 7.88
CA PRO A 54 -18.49 -2.68 8.59
C PRO A 54 -19.20 -1.53 9.34
N GLY A 55 -20.45 -1.23 8.99
CA GLY A 55 -21.32 -0.28 9.70
C GLY A 55 -22.09 -0.86 10.89
N ASN A 56 -21.85 -2.12 11.27
CA ASN A 56 -22.52 -2.75 12.41
C ASN A 56 -21.81 -2.40 13.73
N ASP A 57 -22.28 -1.34 14.40
CA ASP A 57 -21.69 -0.85 15.65
C ASP A 57 -21.62 -1.93 16.74
N GLY A 58 -22.63 -2.79 16.83
CA GLY A 58 -22.63 -3.90 17.81
C GLY A 58 -21.47 -4.87 17.60
N ALA A 59 -21.20 -5.24 16.34
CA ALA A 59 -20.08 -6.09 15.98
C ALA A 59 -18.73 -5.41 16.23
N ARG A 60 -18.59 -4.14 15.85
CA ARG A 60 -17.36 -3.36 16.08
C ARG A 60 -17.03 -3.28 17.58
N GLN A 61 -18.02 -2.96 18.41
CA GLN A 61 -17.82 -2.83 19.86
C GLN A 61 -17.46 -4.19 20.49
N LEU A 62 -18.18 -5.27 20.16
CA LEU A 62 -17.87 -6.60 20.70
C LEU A 62 -16.49 -7.11 20.26
N GLN A 63 -16.11 -6.86 19.01
CA GLN A 63 -14.77 -7.18 18.50
C GLN A 63 -13.69 -6.37 19.24
N ALA A 64 -13.92 -5.08 19.47
CA ALA A 64 -13.02 -4.22 20.21
C ALA A 64 -12.85 -4.68 21.66
N ASP A 65 -13.93 -5.08 22.34
CA ASP A 65 -13.89 -5.62 23.69
C ASP A 65 -13.07 -6.92 23.77
N ALA A 66 -13.24 -7.82 22.79
CA ALA A 66 -12.47 -9.07 22.72
C ALA A 66 -10.97 -8.81 22.51
N PHE A 67 -10.63 -7.90 21.58
CA PHE A 67 -9.24 -7.47 21.39
C PHE A 67 -8.67 -6.81 22.65
N GLU A 68 -9.42 -5.95 23.33
CA GLU A 68 -8.97 -5.30 24.55
C GLU A 68 -8.63 -6.31 25.66
N GLN A 69 -9.47 -7.32 25.87
CA GLN A 69 -9.18 -8.42 26.81
C GLN A 69 -7.92 -9.21 26.42
N LEU A 70 -7.74 -9.51 25.14
CA LEU A 70 -6.54 -10.18 24.64
C LEU A 70 -5.29 -9.30 24.82
N GLY A 71 -5.40 -8.00 24.60
CA GLY A 71 -4.32 -7.04 24.83
C GLY A 71 -3.95 -6.88 26.31
N TYR A 72 -4.90 -7.05 27.23
CA TYR A 72 -4.63 -7.07 28.67
C TYR A 72 -3.90 -8.34 29.11
N GLN A 73 -4.14 -9.47 28.44
CA GLN A 73 -3.50 -10.76 28.72
C GLN A 73 -2.16 -10.95 28.00
N ALA A 74 -1.87 -10.13 26.98
CA ALA A 74 -0.66 -10.27 26.19
C ALA A 74 0.61 -9.91 26.98
N GLU A 75 1.49 -10.89 27.17
CA GLU A 75 2.84 -10.68 27.69
C GLU A 75 3.74 -9.95 26.67
N SER A 76 3.53 -10.21 25.38
CA SER A 76 4.28 -9.58 24.29
C SER A 76 3.80 -8.14 24.06
N GLY A 77 4.73 -7.19 24.23
CA GLY A 77 4.48 -5.76 23.97
C GLY A 77 3.90 -5.47 22.59
N PRO A 78 4.45 -6.02 21.49
CA PRO A 78 3.85 -5.89 20.16
C PRO A 78 2.43 -6.43 20.07
N TRP A 79 2.14 -7.62 20.64
CA TRP A 79 0.79 -8.18 20.61
C TRP A 79 -0.22 -7.29 21.35
N ARG A 80 0.18 -6.79 22.52
CA ARG A 80 -0.60 -5.81 23.26
C ARG A 80 -0.89 -4.57 22.41
N ALA A 81 0.12 -4.03 21.72
CA ALA A 81 -0.05 -2.87 20.85
C ALA A 81 -1.04 -3.16 19.70
N PHE A 82 -0.87 -4.28 18.98
CA PHE A 82 -1.79 -4.66 17.90
C PHE A 82 -3.24 -4.76 18.38
N TYR A 83 -3.50 -5.47 19.48
CA TYR A 83 -4.85 -5.64 20.00
C TYR A 83 -5.48 -4.32 20.45
N LEU A 84 -4.75 -3.50 21.20
CA LEU A 84 -5.30 -2.27 21.76
C LEU A 84 -5.49 -1.19 20.68
N THR A 85 -4.61 -1.11 19.68
CA THR A 85 -4.80 -0.24 18.51
C THR A 85 -5.99 -0.70 17.67
N ALA A 86 -6.13 -2.01 17.43
CA ALA A 86 -7.28 -2.56 16.70
C ALA A 86 -8.62 -2.24 17.41
N ALA A 87 -8.67 -2.39 18.74
CA ALA A 87 -9.83 -2.01 19.54
C ALA A 87 -10.13 -0.51 19.46
N GLN A 88 -9.08 0.33 19.47
CA GLN A 88 -9.22 1.78 19.35
C GLN A 88 -9.81 2.18 17.99
N GLU A 89 -9.32 1.61 16.88
CA GLU A 89 -9.79 1.90 15.51
C GLU A 89 -11.23 1.43 15.29
N LEU A 90 -11.60 0.25 15.81
CA LEU A 90 -12.98 -0.23 15.75
C LEU A 90 -13.96 0.70 16.48
N ARG A 91 -13.56 1.24 17.64
CA ARG A 91 -14.38 2.17 18.44
C ARG A 91 -14.38 3.59 17.88
N ASN A 92 -13.27 4.01 17.28
CA ASN A 92 -13.05 5.37 16.79
C ASN A 92 -12.46 5.30 15.37
N PRO A 93 -13.27 4.96 14.35
CA PRO A 93 -12.79 4.91 12.98
C PRO A 93 -12.18 6.26 12.59
N MET A 94 -10.96 6.21 12.05
CA MET A 94 -10.29 7.40 11.60
C MET A 94 -10.82 7.79 10.22
N PRO A 95 -11.17 9.07 9.98
CA PRO A 95 -11.54 9.48 8.63
C PRO A 95 -10.38 9.23 7.67
N ALA A 96 -10.71 8.83 6.44
CA ALA A 96 -9.74 8.75 5.36
C ALA A 96 -9.03 10.09 5.19
N SER A 97 -7.75 10.06 4.81
CA SER A 97 -7.03 11.28 4.50
C SER A 97 -7.64 11.96 3.27
N ASP A 98 -7.76 13.29 3.26
CA ASP A 98 -8.24 14.03 2.08
C ASP A 98 -7.34 13.83 0.84
N PHE A 99 -6.06 13.52 1.08
CA PHE A 99 -5.06 13.18 0.08
C PHE A 99 -4.16 12.05 0.60
N PRO A 100 -3.61 11.18 -0.29
CA PRO A 100 -2.67 10.15 0.12
C PRO A 100 -1.50 10.75 0.89
N ARG A 101 -1.20 10.20 2.08
CA ARG A 101 -0.03 10.60 2.87
C ARG A 101 1.03 9.51 2.77
N PRO A 102 1.96 9.57 1.81
CA PRO A 102 2.99 8.56 1.67
C PRO A 102 3.89 8.57 2.91
N ALA A 103 4.06 7.42 3.55
CA ALA A 103 5.07 7.25 4.57
C ALA A 103 6.45 7.02 3.95
N GLY A 104 7.49 7.41 4.69
CA GLY A 104 8.87 7.10 4.30
C GLY A 104 9.40 7.92 3.12
N ALA A 105 8.86 9.12 2.84
CA ALA A 105 9.42 10.00 1.82
C ALA A 105 10.93 10.25 2.03
N ASP A 106 11.36 10.49 3.27
CA ASP A 106 12.78 10.62 3.60
C ASP A 106 13.58 9.33 3.34
N THR A 107 12.96 8.17 3.56
CA THR A 107 13.57 6.89 3.20
C THR A 107 13.78 6.79 1.69
N VAL A 108 12.77 7.14 0.88
CA VAL A 108 12.87 7.14 -0.59
C VAL A 108 13.93 8.13 -1.10
N ARG A 109 14.05 9.32 -0.48
CA ARG A 109 15.12 10.28 -0.80
C ARG A 109 16.51 9.74 -0.47
N GLY A 110 16.62 8.87 0.54
CA GLY A 110 17.87 8.23 0.95
C GLY A 110 18.22 6.95 0.19
N LEU A 111 17.33 6.40 -0.64
CA LEU A 111 17.62 5.19 -1.42
C LEU A 111 18.75 5.43 -2.44
N PRO A 112 19.67 4.46 -2.64
CA PRO A 112 20.56 4.50 -3.79
C PRO A 112 19.77 4.41 -5.11
N SER A 113 20.42 4.74 -6.22
CA SER A 113 19.79 4.87 -7.54
C SER A 113 19.04 3.60 -7.97
N ASN A 114 19.63 2.43 -7.75
CA ASN A 114 19.05 1.14 -8.12
C ASN A 114 17.75 0.86 -7.33
N GLU A 115 17.79 1.00 -6.01
CA GLU A 115 16.63 0.78 -5.13
C GLU A 115 15.55 1.85 -5.31
N LEU A 116 15.92 3.07 -5.70
CA LEU A 116 14.96 4.10 -6.09
C LEU A 116 14.17 3.66 -7.34
N LEU A 117 14.85 3.09 -8.35
CA LEU A 117 14.20 2.57 -9.54
C LEU A 117 13.36 1.32 -9.23
N ASP A 118 13.79 0.45 -8.31
CA ASP A 118 12.96 -0.65 -7.79
C ASP A 118 11.69 -0.12 -7.12
N SER A 119 11.79 0.93 -6.31
CA SER A 119 10.64 1.58 -5.69
C SER A 119 9.67 2.15 -6.71
N MET A 120 10.17 2.78 -7.79
CA MET A 120 9.33 3.22 -8.90
C MET A 120 8.64 2.04 -9.60
N SER A 121 9.34 0.91 -9.77
CA SER A 121 8.73 -0.30 -10.34
C SER A 121 7.60 -0.87 -9.49
N VAL A 122 7.73 -0.88 -8.17
CA VAL A 122 6.67 -1.32 -7.25
C VAL A 122 5.46 -0.39 -7.32
N ARG A 123 5.70 0.90 -7.53
CA ARG A 123 4.66 1.93 -7.60
C ARG A 123 3.99 2.07 -8.96
N LEU A 124 4.52 1.46 -10.02
CA LEU A 124 3.89 1.55 -11.34
C LEU A 124 2.49 0.93 -11.29
N ASN A 125 1.47 1.75 -11.56
CA ASN A 125 0.10 1.28 -11.65
C ASN A 125 -0.09 0.55 -12.99
N GLY A 126 0.07 -0.77 -12.97
CA GLY A 126 0.00 -1.61 -14.16
C GLY A 126 -1.31 -1.46 -14.96
N PRO A 127 -2.50 -1.50 -14.33
CA PRO A 127 -3.77 -1.27 -15.02
C PRO A 127 -3.84 0.09 -15.75
N ASN A 128 -3.33 1.17 -15.15
CA ASN A 128 -3.32 2.50 -15.77
C ASN A 128 -2.21 2.65 -16.84
N ALA A 129 -1.09 1.95 -16.66
CA ALA A 129 -0.03 1.89 -17.64
C ALA A 129 -0.55 1.22 -18.94
N GLY A 130 -1.30 0.13 -18.80
CA GLY A 130 -1.92 -0.57 -19.93
C GLY A 130 -0.87 -1.03 -20.94
N GLU A 131 -1.06 -0.68 -22.21
CA GLU A 131 -0.14 -1.02 -23.31
C GLU A 131 0.94 0.04 -23.56
N LYS A 132 1.07 1.06 -22.70
CA LYS A 132 2.10 2.08 -22.88
C LYS A 132 3.49 1.47 -22.72
N GLU A 133 4.38 1.82 -23.63
CA GLU A 133 5.78 1.45 -23.58
C GLU A 133 6.65 2.71 -23.50
N PHE A 134 7.69 2.63 -22.67
CA PHE A 134 8.66 3.70 -22.50
C PHE A 134 10.07 3.14 -22.52
N THR A 135 11.03 3.89 -23.06
CA THR A 135 12.45 3.56 -23.06
C THR A 135 13.26 4.81 -22.75
N PHE A 136 13.99 4.83 -21.64
CA PHE A 136 14.82 5.95 -21.21
C PHE A 136 16.26 5.52 -20.97
N ASN A 137 17.20 6.33 -21.44
CA ASN A 137 18.59 6.23 -21.00
C ASN A 137 18.80 7.20 -19.85
N LEU A 138 18.98 6.69 -18.63
CA LEU A 138 19.21 7.47 -17.42
C LEU A 138 20.71 7.55 -17.10
N THR A 139 21.18 8.73 -16.75
CA THR A 139 22.50 8.99 -16.17
C THR A 139 22.32 9.79 -14.89
N VAL A 140 22.76 9.23 -13.76
CA VAL A 140 22.74 9.89 -12.46
C VAL A 140 24.00 10.76 -12.37
N SER A 141 23.87 12.08 -12.47
CA SER A 141 25.00 12.95 -12.82
C SER A 141 26.05 13.11 -11.73
N ASP A 142 25.64 13.00 -10.47
CA ASP A 142 26.49 13.14 -9.28
C ASP A 142 27.26 11.85 -8.93
N THR A 143 26.73 10.67 -9.31
CA THR A 143 27.40 9.37 -9.10
C THR A 143 28.05 8.81 -10.36
N GLY A 144 27.64 9.28 -11.54
CA GLY A 144 28.07 8.76 -12.85
C GLY A 144 27.42 7.43 -13.23
N GLU A 145 26.50 6.90 -12.42
CA GLU A 145 25.78 5.67 -12.71
C GLU A 145 24.88 5.85 -13.94
N THR A 146 24.69 4.76 -14.70
CA THR A 146 23.83 4.77 -15.88
C THR A 146 22.89 3.58 -15.85
N TYR A 147 21.67 3.79 -16.35
CA TYR A 147 20.63 2.77 -16.39
C TYR A 147 19.87 2.88 -17.71
N LEU A 148 19.49 1.74 -18.27
CA LEU A 148 18.40 1.67 -19.23
C LEU A 148 17.12 1.43 -18.43
N VAL A 149 16.14 2.32 -18.53
CA VAL A 149 14.83 2.18 -17.88
C VAL A 149 13.78 1.93 -18.96
N THR A 150 13.03 0.85 -18.85
CA THR A 150 11.97 0.51 -19.82
C THR A 150 10.67 0.20 -19.12
N VAL A 151 9.54 0.56 -19.72
CA VAL A 151 8.24 0.00 -19.33
C VAL A 151 7.73 -0.84 -20.48
N THR A 152 7.45 -2.11 -20.20
CA THR A 152 6.90 -3.06 -21.17
C THR A 152 5.97 -4.02 -20.44
N ASN A 153 4.84 -4.37 -21.05
CA ASN A 153 3.82 -5.22 -20.43
C ASN A 153 3.38 -4.72 -19.04
N ALA A 154 3.26 -3.40 -18.89
CA ALA A 154 2.90 -2.73 -17.63
C ALA A 154 3.86 -3.00 -16.45
N VAL A 155 5.12 -3.32 -16.74
CA VAL A 155 6.21 -3.49 -15.75
C VAL A 155 7.34 -2.55 -16.07
N LEU A 156 7.86 -1.86 -15.04
CA LEU A 156 9.08 -1.07 -15.14
C LEU A 156 10.29 -1.97 -14.91
N HIS A 157 11.23 -1.94 -15.82
CA HIS A 157 12.54 -2.57 -15.71
C HIS A 157 13.62 -1.51 -15.69
N HIS A 158 14.70 -1.79 -14.97
CA HIS A 158 15.92 -1.00 -15.05
C HIS A 158 17.13 -1.91 -15.14
N GLU A 159 18.10 -1.52 -15.97
CA GLU A 159 19.29 -2.32 -16.25
C GLU A 159 20.55 -1.44 -16.10
N PRO A 160 21.38 -1.69 -15.06
CA PRO A 160 22.60 -0.92 -14.83
C PRO A 160 23.60 -1.04 -15.99
N GLY A 161 24.21 0.07 -16.36
CA GLY A 161 25.27 0.14 -17.39
C GLY A 161 24.79 -0.05 -18.83
N LYS A 162 23.49 -0.26 -19.06
CA LYS A 162 22.92 -0.42 -20.40
C LYS A 162 22.34 0.88 -20.95
N LYS A 163 22.22 0.94 -22.28
CA LYS A 163 21.57 2.03 -23.03
C LYS A 163 20.90 1.46 -24.28
N ALA A 164 19.83 2.11 -24.73
CA ALA A 164 19.17 1.84 -25.99
C ALA A 164 19.45 2.96 -27.00
N ALA A 165 19.66 2.60 -28.28
CA ALA A 165 19.87 3.58 -29.35
C ALA A 165 18.58 4.37 -29.70
N GLY A 166 17.41 3.73 -29.56
CA GLY A 166 16.10 4.31 -29.83
C GLY A 166 15.33 4.67 -28.56
N ALA A 167 15.99 5.26 -27.56
CA ALA A 167 15.32 5.72 -26.34
C ALA A 167 14.43 6.94 -26.63
N ASP A 168 13.28 7.00 -25.96
CA ASP A 168 12.35 8.12 -26.00
C ASP A 168 12.98 9.39 -25.45
N ALA A 169 13.77 9.26 -24.38
CA ALA A 169 14.59 10.34 -23.87
C ALA A 169 15.91 9.85 -23.28
N ASN A 170 16.91 10.73 -23.35
CA ASN A 170 18.15 10.60 -22.58
C ASN A 170 18.09 11.62 -21.44
N ILE A 171 18.11 11.12 -20.21
CA ILE A 171 17.93 11.85 -18.96
C ILE A 171 19.26 11.88 -18.22
N GLN A 172 19.77 13.08 -17.95
CA GLN A 172 20.88 13.29 -17.03
C GLN A 172 20.39 14.15 -15.87
N ILE A 173 20.41 13.62 -14.66
CA ILE A 173 19.80 14.24 -13.48
C ILE A 173 20.56 13.85 -12.21
N GLU A 174 20.61 14.74 -11.21
CA GLU A 174 21.15 14.39 -9.90
C GLU A 174 20.27 13.37 -9.19
N ARG A 175 20.87 12.49 -8.38
CA ARG A 175 20.14 11.45 -7.65
C ARG A 175 19.00 12.05 -6.84
N LEU A 176 19.27 13.11 -6.09
CA LEU A 176 18.25 13.74 -5.23
C LEU A 176 17.03 14.20 -6.05
N ALA A 177 17.26 14.91 -7.14
CA ALA A 177 16.21 15.39 -8.04
C ALA A 177 15.41 14.23 -8.66
N LEU A 178 16.06 13.10 -8.98
CA LEU A 178 15.35 11.90 -9.47
C LEU A 178 14.32 11.36 -8.46
N ALA A 179 14.63 11.29 -7.15
CA ALA A 179 13.58 10.87 -6.21
C ALA A 179 12.53 11.95 -5.97
N GLN A 180 12.87 13.24 -6.05
CA GLN A 180 11.86 14.29 -5.96
C GLN A 180 10.85 14.16 -7.10
N LEU A 181 11.30 13.84 -8.33
CA LEU A 181 10.42 13.47 -9.43
C LEU A 181 9.59 12.23 -9.09
N ALA A 182 10.23 11.14 -8.63
CA ALA A 182 9.53 9.90 -8.30
C ALA A 182 8.47 10.08 -7.19
N LEU A 183 8.71 10.97 -6.23
CA LEU A 183 7.79 11.30 -5.13
C LEU A 183 6.69 12.30 -5.55
N GLY A 184 6.77 12.88 -6.74
CA GLY A 184 5.85 13.94 -7.19
C GLY A 184 6.08 15.29 -6.49
N GLU A 185 7.23 15.48 -5.86
CA GLU A 185 7.62 16.72 -5.16
C GLU A 185 8.19 17.78 -6.09
N LYS A 186 8.61 17.36 -7.29
CA LYS A 186 9.22 18.19 -8.31
C LYS A 186 8.67 17.79 -9.67
N THR A 187 8.43 18.75 -10.56
CA THR A 187 8.05 18.46 -11.95
C THR A 187 9.27 18.30 -12.85
N VAL A 188 9.07 17.72 -14.04
CA VAL A 188 10.15 17.57 -15.04
C VAL A 188 10.70 18.93 -15.47
N GLU A 189 9.83 19.93 -15.61
CA GLU A 189 10.20 21.30 -15.98
C GLU A 189 11.05 21.98 -14.90
N GLU A 190 10.68 21.81 -13.63
CA GLU A 190 11.46 22.31 -12.48
C GLU A 190 12.82 21.63 -12.40
N ALA A 191 12.88 20.30 -12.59
CA ALA A 191 14.15 19.57 -12.62
C ALA A 191 15.07 20.07 -13.75
N MET A 192 14.51 20.35 -14.93
CA MET A 192 15.27 20.91 -16.05
C MET A 192 15.77 22.34 -15.77
N ALA A 193 14.94 23.17 -15.14
CA ALA A 193 15.33 24.52 -14.71
C ALA A 193 16.49 24.49 -13.69
N ASP A 194 16.51 23.47 -12.83
CA ASP A 194 17.55 23.23 -11.83
C ASP A 194 18.81 22.52 -12.37
N GLY A 195 18.86 22.24 -13.68
CA GLY A 195 20.06 21.73 -14.36
C GLY A 195 20.00 20.29 -14.83
N ALA A 196 18.88 19.57 -14.64
CA ALA A 196 18.67 18.29 -15.31
C ALA A 196 18.66 18.49 -16.84
N ARG A 197 19.29 17.58 -17.57
CA ARG A 197 19.34 17.61 -19.04
C ARG A 197 18.53 16.46 -19.58
N ILE A 198 17.42 16.79 -20.23
CA ILE A 198 16.55 15.81 -20.86
C ILE A 198 16.49 16.13 -22.35
N THR A 199 16.90 15.17 -23.17
CA THR A 199 16.87 15.28 -24.64
C THR A 199 15.98 14.17 -25.20
N GLY A 200 15.28 14.43 -26.30
CA GLY A 200 14.24 13.52 -26.82
C GLY A 200 12.84 14.02 -26.45
N ARG A 201 12.04 13.16 -25.80
CA ARG A 201 10.65 13.41 -25.39
C ARG A 201 10.50 13.55 -23.86
N PRO A 202 10.67 14.74 -23.26
CA PRO A 202 10.44 14.96 -21.83
C PRO A 202 9.02 14.62 -21.37
N GLU A 203 8.03 14.81 -22.24
CA GLU A 203 6.63 14.49 -21.96
C GLU A 203 6.41 13.01 -21.61
N ALA A 204 7.19 12.10 -22.21
CA ALA A 204 7.12 10.68 -21.91
C ALA A 204 7.55 10.37 -20.46
N LEU A 205 8.50 11.14 -19.91
CA LEU A 205 8.89 11.01 -18.51
C LEU A 205 7.78 11.51 -17.59
N THR A 206 7.15 12.63 -17.91
CA THR A 206 5.98 13.14 -17.17
C THR A 206 4.83 12.13 -17.18
N GLU A 207 4.57 11.51 -18.34
CA GLU A 207 3.58 10.43 -18.46
C GLU A 207 3.91 9.23 -17.56
N LEU A 208 5.15 8.74 -17.57
CA LEU A 208 5.58 7.66 -16.68
C LEU A 208 5.38 8.02 -15.20
N LEU A 209 5.80 9.22 -14.80
CA LEU A 209 5.68 9.67 -13.41
C LEU A 209 4.21 9.75 -12.97
N GLY A 210 3.31 10.15 -13.87
CA GLY A 210 1.86 10.16 -13.64
C GLY A 210 1.22 8.78 -13.52
N LEU A 211 1.94 7.71 -13.85
CA LEU A 211 1.49 6.31 -13.68
C LEU A 211 1.96 5.69 -12.37
N LEU A 212 2.74 6.41 -11.55
CA LEU A 212 3.16 5.91 -10.25
C LEU A 212 2.08 6.17 -9.20
N ASP A 213 1.63 5.10 -8.53
CA ASP A 213 0.72 5.22 -7.39
C ASP A 213 1.38 5.97 -6.23
N VAL A 214 0.52 6.61 -5.45
CA VAL A 214 0.86 7.14 -4.12
C VAL A 214 0.01 6.37 -3.12
N PHE A 215 0.67 5.59 -2.27
CA PHE A 215 -0.01 4.78 -1.26
C PHE A 215 -0.37 5.64 -0.06
N ASP A 216 -1.65 5.63 0.34
CA ASP A 216 -2.05 6.26 1.59
C ASP A 216 -1.58 5.41 2.78
N PHE A 217 -1.01 6.07 3.77
CA PHE A 217 -0.48 5.40 4.96
C PHE A 217 -1.59 4.83 5.84
N TRP A 218 -2.76 5.46 5.87
CA TRP A 218 -3.87 5.11 6.76
C TRP A 218 -4.89 4.20 6.09
N PHE A 219 -4.42 3.10 5.48
CA PHE A 219 -5.32 2.07 4.97
C PHE A 219 -5.97 1.28 6.11
N ASN A 220 -7.20 0.80 5.90
CA ASN A 220 -7.92 0.02 6.91
C ASN A 220 -7.27 -1.34 7.15
N ILE A 221 -7.24 -1.77 8.41
CA ILE A 221 -6.71 -3.07 8.83
C ILE A 221 -7.80 -3.94 9.48
N VAL A 222 -8.54 -3.37 10.43
CA VAL A 222 -9.55 -4.08 11.23
C VAL A 222 -10.93 -4.17 10.56
N GLU A 223 -11.07 -3.51 9.42
CA GLU A 223 -12.27 -3.48 8.59
C GLU A 223 -11.87 -3.43 7.11
N PRO A 224 -12.81 -3.64 6.17
CA PRO A 224 -12.52 -3.66 4.74
C PRO A 224 -11.93 -2.36 4.18
#